data_AF-A0A4V0X380-F1
#
_entry.id   AF-A0A4V0X380-F1
#
_cell.length_a   1.000
_cell.length_b   1.000
_cell.length_c   1.000
_cell.angle_alpha   90.00
_cell.angle_beta   90.00
_cell.angle_gamma   90.00
#
_symmetry.space_group_name_H-M   'P 1'
#
loop_
_entity.id
_entity.type
_entity.pdbx_description
1 polymer ?
#
loop_
_entity_poly.entity_id
_entity_poly.type
_entity_poly.pdbx_seq_one_letter_code
_entity_poly.pdbx_strand_id
1 'polypeptide(L)'
;MPPRDIAYSQKEVLSAIESLHPALEIPDSRFVAFAQAGEAQLLADNGCARHFVLGPAVPNNWREAELSKHPVKGSITRVGGKNWSRLGSGAAVLGDPLIACDVAG
;
A
#
# COMPACT_ATOMS: atom_id res chain seq x y z
N MET A 1 0.50 -5.64 16.37
CA MET A 1 0.48 -7.01 16.95
C MET A 1 1.91 -7.37 17.31
N PRO A 2 2.18 -8.11 18.41
CA PRO A 2 3.55 -8.45 18.77
C PRO A 2 4.21 -9.39 17.73
N PRO A 3 5.53 -9.34 17.54
CA PRO A 3 6.22 -10.32 16.70
C PRO A 3 6.05 -11.75 17.23
N ARG A 4 5.98 -12.74 16.33
CA ARG A 4 5.94 -14.17 16.67
C ARG A 4 6.49 -15.01 15.51
N ASP A 5 6.86 -16.26 15.80
CA ASP A 5 7.49 -17.18 14.82
C ASP A 5 6.52 -17.70 13.74
N ILE A 6 5.20 -17.54 13.95
CA ILE A 6 4.16 -18.03 13.04
C ILE A 6 3.40 -16.84 12.46
N ALA A 7 3.27 -16.77 11.14
CA ALA A 7 2.47 -15.74 10.45
C ALA A 7 1.06 -15.55 11.06
N TYR A 8 0.57 -14.31 11.10
CA TYR A 8 -0.83 -14.05 11.48
C TYR A 8 -1.79 -14.53 10.40
N SER A 9 -2.88 -15.18 10.81
CA SER A 9 -3.97 -15.43 9.90
C SER A 9 -4.60 -14.10 9.46
N GLN A 10 -5.10 -14.02 8.23
CA GLN A 10 -5.79 -12.82 7.75
C GLN A 10 -6.95 -12.38 8.66
N LYS A 11 -7.61 -13.34 9.34
CA LYS A 11 -8.66 -13.06 10.31
C LYS A 11 -8.12 -12.35 11.56
N GLU A 12 -6.97 -12.78 12.09
CA GLU A 12 -6.30 -12.10 13.21
C GLU A 12 -5.92 -10.68 12.80
N VAL A 13 -5.29 -10.51 11.63
CA VAL A 13 -4.92 -9.21 11.07
C VAL A 13 -6.15 -8.30 10.94
N LEU A 14 -7.22 -8.77 10.28
CA LEU A 14 -8.45 -8.01 10.08
C LEU A 14 -9.08 -7.57 11.41
N SER A 15 -9.05 -8.42 12.44
CA SER A 15 -9.59 -8.10 13.77
C SER A 15 -8.78 -7.02 14.50
N ALA A 16 -7.48 -6.91 14.18
CA ALA A 16 -6.57 -5.94 14.79
C ALA A 16 -6.60 -4.56 14.11
N ILE A 17 -7.20 -4.44 12.93
CA ILE A 17 -7.30 -3.17 12.20
C ILE A 17 -8.46 -2.34 12.78
N GLU A 18 -8.14 -1.15 13.29
CA GLU A 18 -9.12 -0.19 13.83
C GLU A 18 -9.90 0.51 12.70
N SER A 19 -9.20 1.03 11.70
CA SER A 19 -9.79 1.76 10.58
C SER A 19 -9.06 1.45 9.26
N LEU A 20 -9.82 1.50 8.16
CA LEU A 20 -9.28 1.48 6.81
C LEU A 20 -9.30 2.90 6.26
N HIS A 21 -8.23 3.30 5.58
CA HIS A 21 -8.12 4.60 4.92
C HIS A 21 -7.54 4.41 3.51
N PRO A 22 -8.14 5.00 2.46
CA PRO A 22 -7.44 5.14 1.20
C PRO A 22 -6.28 6.12 1.38
N ALA A 23 -5.17 5.89 0.69
CA ALA A 23 -4.01 6.76 0.75
C ALA A 23 -3.31 6.86 -0.60
N LEU A 24 -2.53 7.93 -0.76
CA LEU A 24 -1.62 8.10 -1.89
C LEU A 24 -0.20 8.25 -1.35
N GLU A 25 0.72 7.44 -1.88
CA GLU A 25 2.16 7.60 -1.67
C GLU A 25 2.80 8.11 -2.96
N ILE A 26 3.66 9.11 -2.82
CA ILE A 26 4.49 9.63 -3.92
C ILE A 26 5.93 9.31 -3.53
N PRO A 27 6.51 8.21 -4.04
CA PRO A 27 7.88 7.84 -3.75
C PRO A 27 8.87 8.76 -4.49
N ASP A 28 10.03 8.97 -3.89
CA ASP A 28 11.18 9.67 -4.47
C ASP A 28 12.48 9.05 -3.95
N SER A 29 13.36 8.64 -4.86
CA SER A 29 14.61 7.97 -4.51
C SER A 29 15.77 8.96 -4.46
N ARG A 30 16.74 8.70 -3.57
CA ARG A 30 17.99 9.49 -3.53
C ARG A 30 19.05 8.93 -4.47
N PHE A 31 18.80 7.80 -5.12
CA PHE A 31 19.64 7.28 -6.18
C PHE A 31 19.20 7.78 -7.55
N VAL A 32 20.15 8.29 -8.34
CA VAL A 32 19.92 8.72 -9.73
C VAL A 32 19.36 7.58 -10.58
N ALA A 33 19.87 6.36 -10.39
CA ALA A 33 19.43 5.16 -11.08
C ALA A 33 18.76 4.17 -10.11
N PHE A 34 17.70 4.61 -9.41
CA PHE A 34 17.00 3.79 -8.40
C PHE A 34 16.56 2.40 -8.91
N ALA A 35 16.22 2.28 -10.20
CA ALA A 35 15.84 1.01 -10.81
C ALA A 35 17.01 -0.02 -10.87
N GLN A 36 18.25 0.44 -10.67
CA GLN A 36 19.46 -0.39 -10.59
C GLN A 36 19.95 -0.55 -9.15
N ALA A 37 19.35 0.15 -8.18
CA ALA A 37 19.72 0.01 -6.78
C ALA A 37 19.28 -1.35 -6.25
N GLY A 38 20.17 -2.03 -5.52
CA GLY A 38 19.86 -3.30 -4.88
C GLY A 38 18.95 -3.14 -3.66
N GLU A 39 18.40 -4.24 -3.17
CA GLU A 39 17.47 -4.26 -2.03
C GLU A 39 18.01 -3.54 -0.80
N ALA A 40 19.24 -3.85 -0.38
CA ALA A 40 19.87 -3.19 0.78
C ALA A 40 20.03 -1.67 0.59
N GLN A 41 20.26 -1.22 -0.64
CA GLN A 41 20.34 0.21 -0.96
C GLN A 41 18.95 0.85 -0.88
N LEU A 42 17.92 0.22 -1.43
CA LEU A 42 16.54 0.72 -1.35
C LEU A 42 16.01 0.73 0.09
N LEU A 43 16.42 -0.23 0.92
CA LEU A 43 16.14 -0.24 2.35
C LEU A 43 16.84 0.91 3.07
N ALA A 44 18.12 1.14 2.79
CA ALA A 44 18.84 2.33 3.25
C ALA A 44 18.20 3.63 2.71
N ASP A 45 17.55 3.55 1.55
CA ASP A 45 16.73 4.59 0.95
C ASP A 45 15.31 4.61 1.52
N ASN A 46 15.07 4.07 2.72
CA ASN A 46 13.78 4.13 3.41
C ASN A 46 12.59 3.76 2.48
N GLY A 47 12.77 2.75 1.62
CA GLY A 47 11.77 2.31 0.65
C GLY A 47 11.38 3.36 -0.39
N CYS A 48 12.26 4.29 -0.74
CA CYS A 48 11.98 5.46 -1.58
C CYS A 48 10.86 6.37 -1.02
N ALA A 49 10.54 6.31 0.27
CA ALA A 49 9.45 7.10 0.85
C ALA A 49 9.73 8.61 0.78
N ARG A 50 8.69 9.40 0.48
CA ARG A 50 8.78 10.87 0.42
C ARG A 50 7.51 11.58 0.87
N HIS A 51 6.41 11.47 0.12
CA HIS A 51 5.14 12.09 0.48
C HIS A 51 4.03 11.05 0.63
N PHE A 52 3.20 11.25 1.64
CA PHE A 52 2.05 10.40 1.93
C PHE A 52 0.83 11.28 2.22
N VAL A 53 -0.29 10.98 1.58
CA VAL A 53 -1.57 11.66 1.79
C VAL A 53 -2.57 10.63 2.28
N LEU A 54 -3.01 10.79 3.53
CA LEU A 54 -4.02 9.94 4.15
C LEU A 54 -5.42 10.47 3.87
N GLY A 55 -6.28 9.63 3.30
CA GLY A 55 -7.69 9.93 3.12
C GLY A 55 -8.54 9.74 4.39
N PRO A 56 -9.84 10.07 4.33
CA PRO A 56 -10.75 9.86 5.45
C PRO A 56 -10.94 8.37 5.76
N ALA A 57 -11.34 8.07 6.99
CA ALA A 57 -11.69 6.69 7.36
C ALA A 57 -12.87 6.19 6.52
N VAL A 58 -12.76 4.96 6.03
CA VAL A 58 -13.84 4.27 5.32
C VAL A 58 -14.88 3.78 6.34
N PRO A 59 -16.20 3.84 6.04
CA PRO A 59 -17.22 3.29 6.92
C PRO A 59 -16.97 1.82 7.27
N ASN A 60 -17.34 1.40 8.48
CA ASN A 60 -16.94 0.12 9.07
C ASN A 60 -17.33 -1.14 8.28
N ASN A 61 -18.29 -1.06 7.36
CA ASN A 61 -18.68 -2.17 6.49
C ASN A 61 -17.57 -2.61 5.52
N TRP A 62 -16.44 -1.88 5.45
CA TRP A 62 -15.26 -2.31 4.70
C TRP A 62 -14.73 -3.68 5.13
N ARG A 63 -14.97 -4.11 6.38
CA ARG A 63 -14.54 -5.41 6.90
C ARG A 63 -15.24 -6.61 6.24
N GLU A 64 -16.39 -6.37 5.63
CA GLU A 64 -17.17 -7.38 4.90
C GLU A 64 -16.82 -7.37 3.39
N ALA A 65 -16.04 -6.38 2.94
CA ALA A 65 -15.66 -6.25 1.54
C ALA A 65 -14.51 -7.19 1.18
N GLU A 66 -14.54 -7.72 -0.03
CA GLU A 66 -13.41 -8.45 -0.61
C GLU A 66 -12.34 -7.47 -1.11
N LEU A 67 -11.40 -7.11 -0.22
CA LEU A 67 -10.41 -6.05 -0.47
C LEU A 67 -9.52 -6.33 -1.69
N SER A 68 -9.15 -7.59 -1.94
CA SER A 68 -8.42 -7.99 -3.16
C SER A 68 -9.15 -7.63 -4.46
N LYS A 69 -10.49 -7.67 -4.47
CA LYS A 69 -11.31 -7.30 -5.63
C LYS A 69 -11.72 -5.83 -5.66
N HIS A 70 -11.39 -5.04 -4.64
CA HIS A 70 -11.76 -3.63 -4.60
C HIS A 70 -11.10 -2.87 -5.77
N PRO A 71 -11.88 -2.28 -6.70
CA PRO A 71 -11.32 -1.59 -7.85
C PRO A 71 -10.70 -0.24 -7.46
N VAL A 72 -9.55 0.08 -8.02
CA VAL A 72 -8.83 1.33 -7.80
C VAL A 72 -8.63 2.05 -9.12
N LYS A 73 -8.84 3.37 -9.13
CA LYS A 73 -8.52 4.24 -10.27
C LYS A 73 -7.64 5.39 -9.81
N GLY A 74 -6.42 5.44 -10.30
CA GLY A 74 -5.50 6.55 -10.10
C GLY A 74 -5.49 7.47 -11.32
N SER A 75 -5.50 8.79 -11.11
CA SER A 75 -5.36 9.77 -12.19
C SER A 75 -4.33 10.85 -11.87
N ILE A 76 -3.58 11.28 -12.88
CA ILE A 76 -2.59 12.35 -12.80
C ILE A 76 -2.92 13.40 -13.85
N THR A 77 -3.11 14.64 -13.42
CA THR A 77 -3.22 15.82 -14.27
C THR A 77 -1.87 16.52 -14.32
N ARG A 78 -1.23 16.56 -15.49
CA ARG A 78 0.06 17.26 -15.66
C ARG A 78 -0.14 18.72 -15.98
N VAL A 79 0.87 19.53 -15.65
CA VAL A 79 1.00 20.90 -16.16
C VAL A 79 0.97 20.83 -17.69
N GLY A 80 0.03 21.55 -18.32
CA GLY A 80 -0.25 21.46 -19.76
C GLY A 80 -1.42 20.55 -20.16
N GLY A 81 -2.19 20.01 -19.21
CA GLY A 81 -3.51 19.40 -19.47
C GLY A 81 -3.49 17.92 -19.89
N LYS A 82 -2.32 17.28 -19.95
CA LYS A 82 -2.24 15.84 -20.26
C LYS A 82 -2.63 15.00 -19.05
N ASN A 83 -3.75 14.29 -19.17
CA ASN A 83 -4.27 13.40 -18.12
C ASN A 83 -3.81 11.96 -18.34
N TRP A 84 -3.40 11.31 -17.26
CA TRP A 84 -3.14 9.86 -17.22
C TRP A 84 -4.12 9.21 -16.27
N SER A 85 -4.61 8.03 -16.63
CA SER A 85 -5.44 7.19 -15.76
C SER A 85 -4.85 5.79 -15.74
N ARG A 86 -4.92 5.14 -14.57
CA ARG A 86 -4.61 3.73 -14.38
C ARG A 86 -5.74 3.07 -13.59
N LEU A 87 -6.05 1.85 -13.96
CA LEU A 87 -6.96 0.97 -13.23
C LEU A 87 -6.14 -0.10 -12.53
N GLY A 88 -6.62 -0.54 -11.38
CA GLY A 88 -6.06 -1.64 -10.61
C GLY A 88 -7.09 -2.21 -9.65
N SER A 89 -6.64 -3.11 -8.79
CA SER A 89 -7.43 -3.60 -7.66
C SER A 89 -6.52 -3.88 -6.46
N GLY A 90 -7.12 -4.13 -5.29
CA GLY A 90 -6.38 -4.51 -4.10
C GLY A 90 -5.47 -5.73 -4.29
N ALA A 91 -5.80 -6.65 -5.20
CA ALA A 91 -5.00 -7.82 -5.51
C ALA A 91 -3.61 -7.50 -6.07
N ALA A 92 -3.37 -6.28 -6.54
CA ALA A 92 -2.03 -5.83 -6.92
C ALA A 92 -1.05 -5.77 -5.72
N VAL A 93 -1.57 -5.73 -4.49
CA VAL A 93 -0.79 -5.79 -3.25
C VAL A 93 -0.72 -7.25 -2.80
N LEU A 94 0.30 -7.99 -3.25
CA LEU A 94 0.58 -9.38 -2.83
C LEU A 94 -0.61 -10.36 -2.97
N GLY A 95 -1.61 -10.07 -3.82
CA GLY A 95 -2.84 -10.84 -3.96
C GLY A 95 -3.98 -10.40 -3.04
N ASP A 96 -3.70 -9.79 -1.89
CA ASP A 96 -4.67 -9.15 -0.99
C ASP A 96 -3.95 -8.13 -0.08
N PRO A 97 -4.45 -6.89 0.08
CA PRO A 97 -3.82 -5.89 0.95
C PRO A 97 -3.60 -6.34 2.40
N LEU A 98 -4.41 -7.27 2.93
CA LEU A 98 -4.24 -7.78 4.29
C LEU A 98 -2.96 -8.62 4.46
N ILE A 99 -2.45 -9.22 3.39
CA ILE A 99 -1.20 -10.02 3.43
C ILE A 99 -0.01 -9.11 3.78
N ALA A 100 0.00 -7.87 3.27
CA ALA A 100 1.06 -6.91 3.55
C ALA A 100 1.04 -6.37 4.99
N CYS A 101 -0.04 -6.60 5.75
CA CYS A 101 -0.15 -6.21 7.16
C CYS A 101 0.28 -7.30 8.14
N ASP A 102 0.59 -8.49 7.66
CA ASP A 102 1.20 -9.52 8.48
C ASP A 102 2.66 -9.17 8.78
N VAL A 103 3.11 -9.50 9.98
CA VAL A 103 4.50 -9.31 10.43
C VAL A 103 4.95 -10.66 10.99
N ALA A 104 5.34 -11.57 10.09
CA ALA A 104 6.14 -12.73 10.47
C ALA A 104 7.59 -12.25 10.66
N GLY A 105 8.19 -12.58 11.81
CA GLY A 105 9.57 -12.24 12.16
C GLY A 105 10.58 -13.19 11.53
#